data_AF-A0A934EA20-F1
#
_entry.id   AF-A0A934EA20-F1
#
_cell.length_a   1.000
_cell.length_b   1.000
_cell.length_c   1.000
_cell.angle_alpha   90.00
_cell.angle_beta   90.00
_cell.angle_gamma   90.00
#
_symmetry.space_group_name_H-M   'P 1'
#
loop_
_entity.id
_entity.type
_entity.pdbx_description
1 polymer ?
#
loop_
_entity_poly.entity_id
_entity_poly.type
_entity_poly.pdbx_seq_one_letter_code
_entity_poly.pdbx_strand_id
1 'polypeptide(L)'
;MSKLDDKAQAVSEKAVSSTHGQGGENEGSGGVIILFFFIGLVASLIVGWVLFPKVLYSQKKQPIDFNHTLHGGLVSNGCESCHFFREDGSYSGVPKLAQCIECHEEAQGSDPEETRFVEQYVKKKIEVPWLVYARQPECVFFSHAAHVKSAKMDCATCHGSIGESEHMKPYQQNRITGYSRDIWGENIAGFKKNTWDRMKMDDCSECHQKEKVLLGSVQTQKEGCFVCHK
;
A
#
# COMPACT_ATOMS: atom_id res chain seq x y z
N MET A 1 -16.66 84.66 11.92
CA MET A 1 -16.24 83.31 11.49
C MET A 1 -15.49 82.63 12.64
N SER A 2 -16.21 82.17 13.68
CA SER A 2 -15.59 81.59 14.88
C SER A 2 -16.52 80.60 15.61
N LYS A 3 -17.42 79.93 14.85
CA LYS A 3 -18.33 78.90 15.40
C LYS A 3 -18.46 77.67 14.50
N LEU A 4 -17.71 77.63 13.39
CA LEU A 4 -17.66 76.48 12.48
C LEU A 4 -16.38 75.66 12.67
N ASP A 5 -15.30 76.26 13.19
CA ASP A 5 -14.03 75.58 13.42
C ASP A 5 -14.03 74.73 14.72
N ASP A 6 -14.73 75.17 15.76
CA ASP A 6 -14.87 74.42 17.03
C ASP A 6 -15.62 73.09 16.86
N LYS A 7 -16.48 72.99 15.84
CA LYS A 7 -17.24 71.77 15.57
C LYS A 7 -16.44 70.73 14.79
N ALA A 8 -15.36 71.12 14.12
CA ALA A 8 -14.46 70.20 13.41
C ALA A 8 -13.44 69.55 14.37
N GLN A 9 -12.93 70.30 15.35
CA GLN A 9 -12.04 69.75 16.39
C GLN A 9 -12.76 68.77 17.32
N ALA A 10 -14.00 69.06 17.72
CA ALA A 10 -14.79 68.15 18.57
C ALA A 10 -15.19 66.83 17.88
N VAL A 11 -15.21 66.79 16.54
CA VAL A 11 -15.49 65.56 15.76
C VAL A 11 -14.22 64.74 15.54
N SER A 12 -13.05 65.38 15.45
CA SER A 12 -11.76 64.69 15.29
C SER A 12 -11.28 64.02 16.59
N GLU A 13 -11.48 64.63 17.76
CA GLU A 13 -11.08 63.99 19.04
C GLU A 13 -12.00 62.81 19.41
N LYS A 14 -13.27 62.84 19.00
CA LYS A 14 -14.20 61.71 19.19
C LYS A 14 -13.93 60.53 18.25
N ALA A 15 -13.30 60.76 17.10
CA ALA A 15 -12.97 59.68 16.16
C ALA A 15 -11.66 58.95 16.51
N VAL A 16 -10.74 59.61 17.23
CA VAL A 16 -9.44 59.02 17.62
C VAL A 16 -9.52 58.29 18.97
N SER A 17 -10.48 58.64 19.84
CA SER A 17 -10.68 57.97 21.15
C SER A 17 -11.63 56.76 21.12
N SER A 18 -11.64 56.00 20.03
CA SER A 18 -12.40 54.73 19.93
C SER A 18 -11.53 53.52 19.58
N THR A 19 -10.20 53.67 19.59
CA THR A 19 -9.26 52.58 19.27
C THR A 19 -8.20 52.39 20.35
N HIS A 20 -8.63 52.21 21.61
CA HIS A 20 -8.00 51.25 22.55
C HIS A 20 -8.77 51.21 23.87
N GLY A 21 -9.18 50.00 24.27
CA GLY A 21 -9.33 49.65 25.69
C GLY A 21 -10.67 49.96 26.34
N GLN A 22 -11.70 49.17 26.03
CA GLN A 22 -12.46 48.58 27.13
C GLN A 22 -12.21 47.08 27.10
N GLY A 23 -11.23 46.66 27.91
CA GLY A 23 -11.12 45.30 28.40
C GLY A 23 -12.38 45.00 29.21
N GLY A 24 -13.37 44.42 28.52
CA GLY A 24 -14.47 43.71 29.13
C GLY A 24 -14.12 42.23 29.10
N GLU A 25 -13.73 41.73 30.26
CA GLU A 25 -13.50 40.34 30.63
C GLU A 25 -14.30 39.33 29.77
N ASN A 26 -13.64 38.79 28.74
CA ASN A 26 -14.01 37.53 28.12
C ASN A 26 -12.76 36.71 27.76
N GLU A 27 -11.66 36.92 28.48
CA GLU A 27 -10.48 36.04 28.41
C GLU A 27 -10.84 34.60 28.82
N GLY A 28 -11.89 34.43 29.64
CA GLY A 28 -12.42 33.11 30.02
C GLY A 28 -13.19 32.40 28.90
N SER A 29 -13.84 33.10 27.97
CA SER A 29 -14.67 32.46 26.94
C SER A 29 -13.87 32.12 25.67
N GLY A 30 -13.03 33.04 25.20
CA GLY A 30 -12.18 32.83 24.03
C GLY A 30 -11.10 31.76 24.26
N GLY A 31 -10.47 31.78 25.45
CA GLY A 31 -9.46 30.78 25.81
C GLY A 31 -10.05 29.37 25.90
N VAL A 32 -11.27 29.24 26.42
CA VAL A 32 -11.97 27.95 26.50
C VAL A 32 -12.35 27.42 25.11
N ILE A 33 -12.82 28.28 24.20
CA ILE A 33 -13.12 27.88 22.80
C ILE A 33 -11.85 27.41 22.09
N ILE A 34 -10.74 28.16 22.22
CA ILE A 34 -9.45 27.79 21.61
C ILE A 34 -8.93 26.46 22.19
N LEU A 35 -9.05 26.26 23.50
CA LEU A 35 -8.67 25.02 24.17
C LEU A 35 -9.45 23.82 23.62
N PHE A 36 -10.79 23.92 23.55
CA PHE A 36 -11.62 22.84 23.01
C PHE A 36 -11.36 22.59 21.52
N PHE A 37 -11.05 23.62 20.74
CA PHE A 37 -10.63 23.47 19.35
C PHE A 37 -9.35 22.62 19.23
N PHE A 38 -8.30 22.94 19.99
CA PHE A 38 -7.05 22.18 19.95
C PHE A 38 -7.22 20.75 20.48
N ILE A 39 -8.04 20.55 21.52
CA ILE A 39 -8.38 19.20 22.00
C ILE A 39 -9.08 18.42 20.89
N GLY A 40 -10.09 19.01 20.23
CA GLY A 40 -10.80 18.40 19.11
C GLY A 40 -9.89 18.09 17.92
N LEU A 41 -8.99 19.00 17.58
CA LEU A 41 -8.01 18.83 16.50
C LEU A 41 -7.05 17.68 16.79
N VAL A 42 -6.47 17.64 18.00
CA VAL A 42 -5.57 16.55 18.42
C VAL A 42 -6.31 15.22 18.45
N ALA A 43 -7.54 15.19 18.99
CA ALA A 43 -8.37 13.99 18.98
C ALA A 43 -8.66 13.52 17.54
N SER A 44 -9.02 14.42 16.63
CA SER A 44 -9.25 14.12 15.21
C SER A 44 -8.00 13.56 14.52
N LEU A 45 -6.82 14.14 14.79
CA LEU A 45 -5.55 13.64 14.27
C LEU A 45 -5.23 12.24 14.80
N ILE A 46 -5.43 11.98 16.09
CA ILE A 46 -5.22 10.62 16.66
C ILE A 46 -6.17 9.62 16.01
N VAL A 47 -7.46 9.97 15.87
CA VAL A 47 -8.44 9.11 15.22
C VAL A 47 -8.05 8.86 13.75
N GLY A 48 -7.69 9.89 13.00
CA GLY A 48 -7.33 9.79 11.59
C GLY A 48 -6.02 9.04 11.32
N TRP A 49 -5.01 9.20 12.17
CA TRP A 49 -3.69 8.59 11.94
C TRP A 49 -3.50 7.24 12.63
N VAL A 50 -4.26 6.92 13.68
CA VAL A 50 -4.11 5.66 14.44
C VAL A 50 -5.28 4.72 14.27
N LEU A 51 -6.52 5.21 14.38
CA LEU A 51 -7.71 4.35 14.35
C LEU A 51 -8.16 4.04 12.92
N PHE A 52 -8.28 5.07 12.08
CA PHE A 52 -8.72 4.92 10.69
C PHE A 52 -7.91 3.86 9.91
N PRO A 53 -6.57 3.80 10.01
CA PRO A 53 -5.79 2.78 9.29
C PRO A 53 -6.08 1.37 9.75
N LYS A 54 -6.28 1.16 11.06
CA LYS A 54 -6.61 -0.15 11.62
C LYS A 54 -7.98 -0.62 11.16
N VAL A 55 -8.93 0.30 10.98
CA VAL A 55 -10.28 -0.01 10.49
C VAL A 55 -10.32 -0.19 8.98
N LEU A 56 -9.44 0.50 8.24
CA LEU A 56 -9.40 0.46 6.77
C LEU A 56 -9.00 -0.91 6.22
N TYR A 57 -8.23 -1.70 6.97
CA TYR A 57 -7.76 -3.01 6.53
C TYR A 57 -8.46 -4.14 7.29
N SER A 58 -8.96 -5.13 6.56
CA SER A 58 -9.43 -6.41 7.09
C SER A 58 -8.32 -7.45 6.99
N GLN A 59 -8.26 -8.38 7.94
CA GLN A 59 -7.32 -9.50 7.88
C GLN A 59 -8.04 -10.78 7.44
N LYS A 60 -7.42 -11.51 6.51
CA LYS A 60 -7.90 -12.80 5.99
C LYS A 60 -6.75 -13.80 6.01
N LYS A 61 -7.06 -15.07 6.26
CA LYS A 61 -6.10 -16.16 6.08
C LYS A 61 -6.10 -16.62 4.62
N GLN A 62 -4.98 -17.18 4.17
CA GLN A 62 -4.95 -17.89 2.89
C GLN A 62 -5.89 -19.09 2.93
N PRO A 63 -6.41 -19.55 1.77
CA PRO A 63 -7.28 -20.72 1.73
C PRO A 63 -6.60 -21.99 2.27
N ILE A 64 -5.31 -22.14 2.01
CA ILE A 64 -4.40 -23.19 2.49
C ILE A 64 -3.12 -22.50 2.98
N ASP A 65 -2.55 -22.99 4.08
CA ASP A 65 -1.27 -22.49 4.58
C ASP A 65 -0.09 -23.18 3.88
N PHE A 66 0.46 -22.51 2.87
CA PHE A 66 1.55 -23.07 2.05
C PHE A 66 2.93 -22.80 2.67
N ASN A 67 3.79 -23.83 2.66
CA ASN A 67 5.16 -23.75 3.17
C ASN A 67 6.16 -23.65 2.00
N HIS A 68 6.65 -22.44 1.71
CA HIS A 68 7.64 -22.22 0.64
C HIS A 68 8.99 -22.87 0.95
N THR A 69 9.44 -22.84 2.21
CA THR A 69 10.74 -23.40 2.62
C THR A 69 10.82 -24.90 2.37
N LEU A 70 9.77 -25.64 2.74
CA LEU A 70 9.66 -27.07 2.53
C LEU A 70 9.71 -27.40 1.03
N HIS A 71 8.87 -26.74 0.24
CA HIS A 71 8.79 -27.01 -1.20
C HIS A 71 10.06 -26.59 -1.94
N GLY A 72 10.69 -25.48 -1.55
CA GLY A 72 11.95 -25.00 -2.13
C GLY A 72 13.09 -26.00 -1.99
N GLY A 73 13.09 -26.84 -0.94
CA GLY A 73 14.05 -27.93 -0.76
C GLY A 73 13.71 -29.22 -1.52
N LEU A 74 12.47 -29.37 -1.98
CA LEU A 74 11.98 -30.59 -2.64
C LEU A 74 11.90 -30.47 -4.17
N VAL A 75 11.78 -29.25 -4.69
CA VAL A 75 11.67 -29.01 -6.14
C VAL A 75 13.03 -28.69 -6.77
N SER A 76 13.23 -29.14 -8.01
CA SER A 76 14.54 -29.07 -8.70
C SER A 76 14.92 -27.68 -9.21
N ASN A 77 13.95 -26.84 -9.59
CA ASN A 77 14.19 -25.54 -10.23
C ASN A 77 13.82 -24.35 -9.32
N GLY A 78 13.75 -24.58 -8.01
CA GLY A 78 13.43 -23.56 -7.01
C GLY A 78 12.12 -22.82 -7.31
N CYS A 79 12.17 -21.49 -7.36
CA CYS A 79 10.99 -20.65 -7.60
C CYS A 79 10.32 -20.95 -8.95
N GLU A 80 11.11 -21.27 -9.98
CA GLU A 80 10.61 -21.44 -11.35
C GLU A 80 9.82 -22.73 -11.54
N SER A 81 9.88 -23.68 -10.60
CA SER A 81 9.03 -24.89 -10.65
C SER A 81 7.55 -24.55 -10.59
N CYS A 82 7.17 -23.52 -9.81
CA CYS A 82 5.78 -23.10 -9.66
C CYS A 82 5.51 -21.73 -10.30
N HIS A 83 6.53 -20.86 -10.32
CA HIS A 83 6.44 -19.47 -10.78
C HIS A 83 7.29 -19.26 -12.04
N PHE A 84 6.72 -19.60 -13.19
CA PHE A 84 7.45 -19.66 -14.45
C PHE A 84 6.94 -18.69 -15.49
N PHE A 85 7.77 -18.45 -16.49
CA PHE A 85 7.36 -17.80 -17.73
C PHE A 85 6.81 -18.83 -18.72
N ARG A 86 5.67 -18.51 -19.32
CA ARG A 86 5.13 -19.26 -20.46
C ARG A 86 5.91 -18.91 -21.72
N GLU A 87 5.71 -19.73 -22.76
CA GLU A 87 6.35 -19.56 -24.07
C GLU A 87 6.02 -18.21 -24.72
N ASP A 88 4.82 -17.68 -24.47
CA ASP A 88 4.36 -16.36 -24.93
C ASP A 88 4.97 -15.17 -24.16
N GLY A 89 5.83 -15.44 -23.16
CA GLY A 89 6.47 -14.42 -22.32
C GLY A 89 5.60 -13.94 -21.15
N SER A 90 4.36 -14.41 -21.00
CA SER A 90 3.54 -14.13 -19.82
C SER A 90 4.10 -14.85 -18.58
N TYR A 91 3.92 -14.26 -17.40
CA TYR A 91 4.40 -14.83 -16.14
C TYR A 91 3.27 -15.49 -15.35
N SER A 92 3.52 -16.68 -14.84
CA SER A 92 2.62 -17.40 -13.95
C SER A 92 2.95 -17.05 -12.50
N GLY A 93 2.40 -15.93 -12.01
CA GLY A 93 2.72 -15.42 -10.68
C GLY A 93 2.20 -16.29 -9.53
N VAL A 94 0.97 -16.80 -9.60
CA VAL A 94 0.43 -17.75 -8.62
C VAL A 94 0.19 -19.08 -9.33
N PRO A 95 0.67 -20.21 -8.78
CA PRO A 95 0.54 -21.50 -9.44
C PRO A 95 -0.93 -21.90 -9.54
N LYS A 96 -1.26 -22.57 -10.65
CA LYS A 96 -2.56 -23.21 -10.82
C LYS A 96 -2.54 -24.58 -10.16
N LEU A 97 -3.73 -25.14 -9.96
CA LEU A 97 -3.91 -26.49 -9.44
C LEU A 97 -3.08 -27.53 -10.22
N ALA A 98 -2.91 -27.34 -11.53
CA ALA A 98 -2.11 -28.20 -12.40
C ALA A 98 -0.68 -28.45 -11.90
N GLN A 99 0.02 -27.42 -11.40
CA GLN A 99 1.38 -27.58 -10.86
C GLN A 99 1.38 -28.41 -9.57
N CYS A 100 0.33 -28.31 -8.77
CA CYS A 100 0.24 -29.01 -7.50
C CYS A 100 -0.07 -30.50 -7.70
N ILE A 101 -0.95 -30.84 -8.64
CA ILE A 101 -1.38 -32.24 -8.87
C ILE A 101 -0.32 -33.11 -9.53
N GLU A 102 0.76 -32.52 -10.05
CA GLU A 102 1.92 -33.28 -10.54
C GLU A 102 2.53 -34.15 -9.42
N CYS A 103 2.44 -33.71 -8.16
CA CYS A 103 2.88 -34.46 -6.98
C CYS A 103 1.73 -34.80 -6.02
N HIS A 104 0.71 -33.94 -5.90
CA HIS A 104 -0.37 -34.07 -4.92
C HIS A 104 -1.70 -34.53 -5.55
N GLU A 105 -1.65 -35.47 -6.52
CA GLU A 105 -2.87 -36.15 -6.98
C GLU A 105 -3.58 -36.85 -5.80
N GLU A 106 -2.78 -37.38 -4.87
CA GLU A 106 -3.18 -37.83 -3.55
C GLU A 106 -2.28 -37.20 -2.48
N ALA A 107 -2.74 -37.16 -1.23
CA ALA A 107 -1.93 -36.67 -0.12
C ALA A 107 -0.72 -37.59 0.08
N GLN A 108 0.47 -37.00 0.09
CA GLN A 108 1.74 -37.71 0.20
C GLN A 108 2.14 -37.97 1.66
N GLY A 109 1.62 -37.17 2.60
CA GLY A 109 1.90 -37.29 4.02
C GLY A 109 0.67 -37.34 4.90
N SER A 110 0.90 -37.13 6.20
CA SER A 110 -0.14 -37.04 7.24
C SER A 110 -0.46 -35.60 7.63
N ASP A 111 0.00 -34.62 6.85
CA ASP A 111 -0.25 -33.22 7.15
C ASP A 111 -1.76 -32.89 6.95
N PRO A 112 -2.44 -32.33 7.96
CA PRO A 112 -3.86 -32.02 7.86
C PRO A 112 -4.17 -30.95 6.82
N GLU A 113 -3.27 -29.97 6.58
CA GLU A 113 -3.48 -28.93 5.59
C GLU A 113 -3.32 -29.47 4.16
N GLU A 114 -2.37 -30.38 3.92
CA GLU A 114 -2.25 -31.12 2.66
C GLU A 114 -3.52 -31.96 2.39
N THR A 115 -3.98 -32.71 3.39
CA THR A 115 -5.20 -33.53 3.27
C THR A 115 -6.40 -32.66 2.89
N ARG A 116 -6.55 -31.52 3.58
CA ARG A 116 -7.59 -30.54 3.28
C ARG A 116 -7.45 -29.96 1.88
N PHE A 117 -6.22 -29.67 1.43
CA PHE A 117 -5.96 -29.20 0.06
C PHE A 117 -6.44 -30.22 -0.98
N VAL A 118 -6.06 -31.49 -0.82
CA VAL A 118 -6.44 -32.55 -1.76
C VAL A 118 -7.96 -32.77 -1.78
N GLU A 119 -8.60 -32.83 -0.62
CA GLU A 119 -10.05 -33.05 -0.52
C GLU A 119 -10.88 -31.87 -1.04
N GLN A 120 -10.45 -30.64 -0.76
CA GLN A 120 -11.22 -29.46 -1.12
C GLN A 120 -10.97 -28.99 -2.54
N TYR A 121 -9.74 -29.10 -3.07
CA TYR A 121 -9.35 -28.50 -4.35
C TYR A 121 -9.02 -29.55 -5.41
N VAL A 122 -8.15 -30.51 -5.11
CA VAL A 122 -7.70 -31.53 -6.09
C VAL A 122 -8.85 -32.44 -6.53
N LYS A 123 -9.49 -33.14 -5.59
CA LYS A 123 -10.58 -34.09 -5.89
C LYS A 123 -11.78 -33.41 -6.55
N LYS A 124 -12.07 -32.17 -6.15
CA LYS A 124 -13.17 -31.37 -6.70
C LYS A 124 -12.81 -30.65 -8.00
N LYS A 125 -11.53 -30.67 -8.40
CA LYS A 125 -11.00 -29.98 -9.59
C LYS A 125 -11.33 -28.49 -9.59
N ILE A 126 -11.24 -27.86 -8.42
CA ILE A 126 -11.46 -26.41 -8.26
C ILE A 126 -10.14 -25.72 -7.96
N GLU A 127 -9.89 -24.59 -8.62
CA GLU A 127 -8.70 -23.78 -8.36
C GLU A 127 -8.70 -23.23 -6.93
N VAL A 128 -7.52 -23.14 -6.33
CA VAL A 128 -7.37 -22.51 -5.02
C VAL A 128 -7.56 -21.01 -5.17
N PRO A 129 -8.51 -20.38 -4.44
CA PRO A 129 -8.80 -18.96 -4.56
C PRO A 129 -7.79 -18.13 -3.77
N TRP A 130 -6.52 -18.18 -4.18
CA TRP A 130 -5.40 -17.50 -3.51
C TRP A 130 -5.64 -15.99 -3.36
N LEU A 131 -5.27 -15.45 -2.20
CA LEU A 131 -5.25 -14.01 -1.97
C LEU A 131 -3.87 -13.46 -2.36
N VAL A 132 -3.82 -12.73 -3.47
CA VAL A 132 -2.55 -12.30 -4.09
C VAL A 132 -2.04 -11.01 -3.47
N TYR A 133 -0.93 -11.07 -2.74
CA TYR A 133 -0.34 -9.93 -2.03
C TYR A 133 0.10 -8.78 -2.95
N ALA A 134 0.71 -9.10 -4.10
CA ALA A 134 1.32 -8.13 -4.99
C ALA A 134 0.44 -7.78 -6.22
N ARG A 135 -0.88 -7.98 -6.12
CA ARG A 135 -1.80 -7.68 -7.21
C ARG A 135 -1.87 -6.16 -7.43
N GLN A 136 -1.34 -5.71 -8.56
CA GLN A 136 -1.40 -4.31 -8.97
C GLN A 136 -2.83 -3.91 -9.39
N PRO A 137 -3.19 -2.61 -9.31
CA PRO A 137 -4.44 -2.10 -9.84
C PRO A 137 -4.61 -2.38 -11.34
N GLU A 138 -5.85 -2.51 -11.80
CA GLU A 138 -6.15 -2.84 -13.20
C GLU A 138 -5.68 -1.80 -14.20
N CYS A 139 -5.58 -0.53 -13.78
CA CYS A 139 -5.01 0.54 -14.60
C CYS A 139 -3.48 0.53 -14.63
N VAL A 140 -2.81 -0.48 -14.05
CA VAL A 140 -1.35 -0.62 -14.01
C VAL A 140 -0.92 -1.83 -14.83
N PHE A 141 -0.06 -1.58 -15.81
CA PHE A 141 0.68 -2.59 -16.55
C PHE A 141 2.05 -2.81 -15.92
N PHE A 142 2.36 -4.08 -15.63
CA PHE A 142 3.67 -4.52 -15.15
C PHE A 142 4.09 -5.79 -15.89
N SER A 143 5.34 -5.81 -16.38
CA SER A 143 5.90 -6.96 -17.09
C SER A 143 7.02 -7.61 -16.29
N HIS A 144 6.78 -8.82 -15.77
CA HIS A 144 7.84 -9.62 -15.14
C HIS A 144 8.96 -9.96 -16.13
N ALA A 145 8.66 -10.13 -17.43
CA ALA A 145 9.66 -10.48 -18.43
C ALA A 145 10.67 -9.33 -18.67
N ALA A 146 10.20 -8.08 -18.61
CA ALA A 146 11.09 -6.93 -18.70
C ALA A 146 12.09 -6.92 -17.53
N HIS A 147 11.62 -7.16 -16.30
CA HIS A 147 12.44 -7.04 -15.10
C HIS A 147 13.33 -8.28 -14.86
N VAL A 148 12.78 -9.48 -14.99
CA VAL A 148 13.53 -10.72 -14.70
C VAL A 148 14.33 -11.18 -15.91
N LYS A 149 13.71 -11.31 -17.09
CA LYS A 149 14.43 -11.84 -18.27
C LYS A 149 15.40 -10.83 -18.88
N SER A 150 14.99 -9.56 -18.99
CA SER A 150 15.76 -8.53 -19.70
C SER A 150 16.71 -7.79 -18.74
N ALA A 151 16.20 -7.29 -17.62
CA ALA A 151 17.00 -6.56 -16.64
C ALA A 151 17.73 -7.46 -15.61
N LYS A 152 17.51 -8.79 -15.64
CA LYS A 152 18.17 -9.77 -14.76
C LYS A 152 18.02 -9.46 -13.26
N MET A 153 16.86 -8.93 -12.88
CA MET A 153 16.57 -8.62 -11.48
C MET A 153 16.14 -9.87 -10.70
N ASP A 154 16.60 -9.95 -9.45
CA ASP A 154 16.20 -11.02 -8.53
C ASP A 154 14.76 -10.83 -8.04
N CYS A 155 14.03 -11.94 -7.87
CA CYS A 155 12.67 -11.94 -7.34
C CYS A 155 12.58 -11.26 -5.96
N ALA A 156 13.59 -11.50 -5.12
CA ALA A 156 13.67 -10.99 -3.75
C ALA A 156 13.78 -9.46 -3.69
N THR A 157 14.24 -8.80 -4.75
CA THR A 157 14.27 -7.33 -4.82
C THR A 157 12.87 -6.74 -4.65
N CYS A 158 11.84 -7.41 -5.18
CA CYS A 158 10.46 -6.93 -5.15
C CYS A 158 9.55 -7.71 -4.17
N HIS A 159 9.86 -8.98 -3.91
CA HIS A 159 9.04 -9.87 -3.08
C HIS A 159 9.66 -10.23 -1.72
N GLY A 160 10.88 -9.77 -1.44
CA GLY A 160 11.60 -10.11 -0.22
C GLY A 160 11.88 -11.61 -0.09
N SER A 161 12.00 -12.09 1.15
CA SER A 161 12.30 -13.48 1.48
C SER A 161 11.07 -14.39 1.52
N ILE A 162 10.09 -14.18 0.63
CA ILE A 162 8.87 -15.01 0.60
C ILE A 162 9.17 -16.50 0.40
N GLY A 163 10.27 -16.83 -0.31
CA GLY A 163 10.73 -18.21 -0.50
C GLY A 163 11.15 -18.92 0.78
N GLU A 164 11.41 -18.17 1.87
CA GLU A 164 11.81 -18.69 3.18
C GLU A 164 10.63 -18.77 4.16
N SER A 165 9.39 -18.55 3.67
CA SER A 165 8.21 -18.60 4.54
C SER A 165 7.77 -20.04 4.80
N GLU A 166 7.74 -20.43 6.07
CA GLU A 166 7.12 -21.70 6.51
C GLU A 166 5.59 -21.60 6.58
N HIS A 167 5.09 -20.39 6.80
CA HIS A 167 3.67 -20.08 6.92
C HIS A 167 3.33 -18.81 6.13
N MET A 168 2.10 -18.74 5.63
CA MET A 168 1.59 -17.60 4.90
C MET A 168 1.18 -16.49 5.86
N LYS A 169 1.74 -15.29 5.66
CA LYS A 169 1.35 -14.11 6.46
C LYS A 169 -0.14 -13.77 6.27
N PRO A 170 -0.83 -13.21 7.28
CA PRO A 170 -2.20 -12.75 7.13
C PRO A 170 -2.36 -11.76 5.97
N TYR A 171 -3.31 -12.02 5.08
CA TYR A 171 -3.64 -11.12 3.97
C TYR A 171 -4.42 -9.92 4.48
N GLN A 172 -3.86 -8.72 4.33
CA GLN A 172 -4.50 -7.48 4.75
C GLN A 172 -5.17 -6.81 3.56
N GLN A 173 -6.50 -6.85 3.50
CA GLN A 173 -7.27 -6.29 2.39
C GLN A 173 -7.83 -4.92 2.76
N ASN A 174 -7.58 -3.93 1.91
CA ASN A 174 -8.24 -2.63 2.00
C ASN A 174 -9.75 -2.80 1.79
N ARG A 175 -10.57 -2.34 2.74
CA ARG A 175 -12.03 -2.52 2.72
C ARG A 175 -12.74 -1.69 1.65
N ILE A 176 -12.09 -0.63 1.15
CA ILE A 176 -12.64 0.25 0.12
C ILE A 176 -12.22 -0.24 -1.27
N THR A 177 -10.92 -0.42 -1.46
CA THR A 177 -10.37 -0.71 -2.80
C THR A 177 -10.25 -2.20 -3.11
N GLY A 178 -10.30 -3.07 -2.10
CA GLY A 178 -10.13 -4.52 -2.27
C GLY A 178 -8.69 -4.98 -2.49
N TYR A 179 -7.72 -4.07 -2.65
CA TYR A 179 -6.32 -4.42 -2.85
C TYR A 179 -5.61 -4.77 -1.54
N SER A 180 -4.52 -5.52 -1.66
CA SER A 180 -3.64 -5.85 -0.54
C SER A 180 -2.99 -4.59 0.04
N ARG A 181 -2.75 -4.55 1.35
CA ARG A 181 -1.90 -3.53 1.97
C ARG A 181 -0.47 -3.58 1.46
N ASP A 182 0.01 -4.75 1.03
CA ASP A 182 1.40 -4.95 0.61
C ASP A 182 1.81 -4.15 -0.64
N ILE A 183 0.86 -3.70 -1.48
CA ILE A 183 1.21 -2.79 -2.59
C ILE A 183 1.30 -1.32 -2.12
N TRP A 184 0.66 -0.97 -1.00
CA TRP A 184 0.61 0.39 -0.45
C TRP A 184 1.60 0.64 0.69
N GLY A 185 2.03 -0.43 1.36
CA GLY A 185 2.90 -0.38 2.52
C GLY A 185 2.17 -0.10 3.83
N GLU A 186 2.86 -0.39 4.94
CA GLU A 186 2.26 -0.27 6.26
C GLU A 186 2.22 1.16 6.80
N ASN A 187 3.16 1.99 6.35
CA ASN A 187 3.37 3.34 6.84
C ASN A 187 2.61 4.38 5.99
N ILE A 188 1.69 5.10 6.62
CA ILE A 188 0.87 6.13 5.97
C ILE A 188 1.67 7.36 5.57
N ALA A 189 2.71 7.70 6.36
CA ALA A 189 3.62 8.78 6.00
C ALA A 189 4.48 8.43 4.77
N GLY A 190 4.36 7.20 4.24
CA GLY A 190 4.99 6.81 2.99
C GLY A 190 6.46 6.43 3.14
N PHE A 191 6.96 6.20 4.34
CA PHE A 191 8.32 5.68 4.53
C PHE A 191 8.37 4.17 4.28
N LYS A 192 9.35 3.73 3.48
CA LYS A 192 9.72 2.32 3.31
C LYS A 192 11.11 2.08 3.87
N LYS A 193 11.37 0.86 4.34
CA LYS A 193 12.69 0.40 4.77
C LYS A 193 13.34 -0.49 3.71
N ASN A 194 12.54 -1.32 3.06
CA ASN A 194 12.96 -2.22 2.01
C ASN A 194 12.25 -1.91 0.69
N THR A 195 12.80 -2.41 -0.41
CA THR A 195 12.22 -2.28 -1.75
C THR A 195 10.92 -3.05 -1.93
N TRP A 196 10.71 -4.12 -1.16
CA TRP A 196 9.52 -4.98 -1.20
C TRP A 196 8.42 -4.58 -0.19
N ASP A 197 8.62 -3.52 0.60
CA ASP A 197 7.61 -3.07 1.58
C ASP A 197 6.33 -2.54 0.90
N ARG A 198 6.46 -2.11 -0.36
CA ARG A 198 5.37 -1.59 -1.20
C ARG A 198 5.80 -1.56 -2.66
N MET A 199 4.82 -1.38 -3.55
CA MET A 199 5.05 -1.35 -5.00
C MET A 199 4.15 -0.28 -5.62
N LYS A 200 4.36 0.98 -5.20
CA LYS A 200 3.64 2.13 -5.72
C LYS A 200 4.33 2.70 -6.96
N MET A 201 3.62 3.59 -7.64
CA MET A 201 4.14 4.30 -8.80
C MET A 201 5.45 5.05 -8.53
N ASP A 202 5.58 5.71 -7.38
CA ASP A 202 6.80 6.41 -6.99
C ASP A 202 7.97 5.44 -6.78
N ASP A 203 7.71 4.23 -6.28
CA ASP A 203 8.74 3.19 -6.12
C ASP A 203 9.26 2.69 -7.48
N CYS A 204 8.36 2.45 -8.44
CA CYS A 204 8.73 2.07 -9.80
C CYS A 204 9.57 3.17 -10.47
N SER A 205 9.11 4.41 -10.37
CA SER A 205 9.75 5.56 -11.00
C SER A 205 11.13 5.87 -10.39
N GLU A 206 11.24 5.83 -9.06
CA GLU A 206 12.51 5.98 -8.34
C GLU A 206 13.52 4.91 -8.79
N CYS A 207 13.09 3.65 -8.87
CA CYS A 207 13.94 2.55 -9.32
C CYS A 207 14.40 2.75 -10.78
N HIS A 208 13.49 3.07 -11.70
CA HIS A 208 13.83 3.29 -13.10
C HIS A 208 14.81 4.47 -13.29
N GLN A 209 14.63 5.55 -12.51
CA GLN A 209 15.54 6.68 -12.52
C GLN A 209 16.93 6.29 -12.02
N LYS A 210 16.98 5.55 -10.90
CA LYS A 210 18.23 5.07 -10.29
C LYS A 210 19.01 4.15 -11.23
N GLU A 211 18.32 3.21 -11.85
CA GLU A 211 18.89 2.23 -12.80
C GLU A 211 19.07 2.81 -14.21
N LYS A 212 18.73 4.08 -14.43
CA LYS A 212 18.89 4.80 -15.70
C LYS A 212 18.21 4.08 -16.87
N VAL A 213 17.05 3.46 -16.61
CA VAL A 213 16.28 2.73 -17.62
C VAL A 213 15.75 3.73 -18.64
N LEU A 214 16.16 3.59 -19.91
CA LEU A 214 15.71 4.41 -21.04
C LEU A 214 15.83 5.93 -20.80
N LEU A 215 17.04 6.42 -20.49
CA LEU A 215 17.32 7.85 -20.21
C LEU A 215 16.76 8.89 -21.23
N GLY A 216 16.37 8.47 -22.44
CA GLY A 216 15.77 9.32 -23.47
C GLY A 216 14.23 9.24 -23.59
N SER A 217 13.59 8.37 -22.81
CA SER A 217 12.13 8.20 -22.80
C SER A 217 11.52 9.12 -21.75
N VAL A 218 10.59 9.99 -22.15
CA VAL A 218 9.76 10.79 -21.22
C VAL A 218 9.04 9.89 -20.20
N GLN A 219 8.91 8.60 -20.54
CA GLN A 219 8.12 7.62 -19.82
C GLN A 219 8.88 6.91 -18.69
N THR A 220 10.19 7.14 -18.52
CA THR A 220 10.98 6.65 -17.37
C THR A 220 11.47 7.78 -16.46
N GLN A 221 11.09 9.02 -16.75
CA GLN A 221 11.30 10.15 -15.86
C GLN A 221 10.36 10.06 -14.65
N LYS A 222 10.60 10.90 -13.63
CA LYS A 222 9.84 10.94 -12.37
C LYS A 222 8.31 11.09 -12.54
N GLU A 223 7.87 11.50 -13.73
CA GLU A 223 6.48 11.77 -14.13
C GLU A 223 6.01 10.93 -15.34
N GLY A 224 6.73 9.85 -15.67
CA GLY A 224 6.43 8.96 -16.78
C GLY A 224 5.23 8.05 -16.53
N CYS A 225 4.03 8.61 -16.43
CA CYS A 225 2.82 7.87 -16.03
C CYS A 225 2.34 6.87 -17.11
N PHE A 226 2.40 7.27 -18.38
CA PHE A 226 1.67 6.63 -19.48
C PHE A 226 2.21 5.29 -19.98
N VAL A 227 3.41 4.88 -19.55
CA VAL A 227 3.94 3.54 -19.92
C VAL A 227 3.40 2.45 -19.02
N CYS A 228 3.15 2.78 -17.76
CA CYS A 228 2.62 1.85 -16.79
C CYS A 228 1.11 2.01 -16.63
N HIS A 229 0.54 3.17 -16.93
CA HIS A 229 -0.89 3.40 -16.81
C HIS A 229 -1.59 3.45 -18.17
N LYS A 230 -2.67 2.68 -18.29
CA LYS A 230 -3.59 2.71 -19.43
C LYS A 230 -4.97 3.19 -18.99
#